data_AF-A0A0B7A0B7-F1
#
_entry.id   AF-A0A0B7A0B7-F1
#
_cell.length_a   1.000
_cell.length_b   1.000
_cell.length_c   1.000
_cell.angle_alpha   90.00
_cell.angle_beta   90.00
_cell.angle_gamma   90.00
#
_symmetry.space_group_name_H-M   'P 1'
#
loop_
_entity.id
_entity.type
_entity.pdbx_description
1 polymer ?
#
loop_
_entity_poly.entity_id
_entity_poly.type
_entity_poly.pdbx_seq_one_letter_code
_entity_poly.pdbx_strand_id
1 'polypeptide(L)'
;MPPKRKAAGKAAAAKSKKAKQEEVEEQPATITLKDKITKLKEADKGKAKKYKPDTFCPFSQSSEVHEDFDAMLNQTNIGQNNNKFYIIQVLKSSGSFYAWNRWGRVGEPGQSSTKGPFNEPTAAIKDFEKKFKDKTRNNWNERVNFTPVKGKYTLLEMAGDEDDGTDQVDTAVTIDPNKKEAACTLDTETQNLMKLIFDNDMFKAALQKFDIDTKKMPLGKLSKTQIAKGFEALEELEEAIKQNKKLLINELSSRFYTVIPHSFGRSVPPPIATAEELQNKYDMLAVLGDIEMAQSIQKDREKASADTKSKTVPHSLDINYGLLNCKMKLLDKKSSEYKIIEQYFLATEGTSYRKQKLRDVWEMDRSGENSRFVTNKGIDYRKLLWHGTSVAVVAAILKSGLRIMPHSGGRVGRGIYFASENNKSAGYVSPAQGKGVMFLNEVALGKQHKITKDDPSLVKAPAGFDSVLACGQEEPDEKNDTVLKLDGKNVIVPQGKPKKIPQYASSSFWQSEYLVYREDQVRMRYLLLFDM
;
A
#
# COMPACT_ATOMS: atom_id res chain seq x y z
N MET A 1 -20.18 -70.59 -21.31
CA MET A 1 -21.50 -70.13 -20.78
C MET A 1 -21.57 -70.44 -19.28
N PRO A 2 -22.18 -69.56 -18.47
CA PRO A 2 -21.93 -69.36 -17.02
C PRO A 2 -22.86 -70.26 -16.14
N PRO A 3 -22.89 -70.29 -14.77
CA PRO A 3 -22.80 -69.11 -13.86
C PRO A 3 -22.32 -69.24 -12.37
N LYS A 4 -22.09 -68.05 -11.78
CA LYS A 4 -22.31 -67.55 -10.39
C LYS A 4 -22.19 -68.49 -9.17
N ARG A 5 -21.51 -67.99 -8.11
CA ARG A 5 -22.07 -67.87 -6.74
C ARG A 5 -21.29 -66.91 -5.82
N LYS A 6 -22.04 -66.25 -4.92
CA LYS A 6 -21.61 -65.31 -3.87
C LYS A 6 -21.74 -65.96 -2.49
N ALA A 7 -20.88 -65.49 -1.57
CA ALA A 7 -21.06 -65.26 -0.12
C ALA A 7 -20.89 -66.40 0.91
N ALA A 8 -19.97 -66.15 1.86
CA ALA A 8 -20.04 -66.37 3.33
C ALA A 8 -18.73 -65.76 3.92
N GLY A 9 -18.60 -65.23 5.14
CA GLY A 9 -19.45 -65.16 6.33
C GLY A 9 -18.81 -64.25 7.40
N LYS A 10 -19.52 -64.04 8.50
CA LYS A 10 -19.12 -63.27 9.71
C LYS A 10 -18.29 -64.12 10.68
N ALA A 11 -17.37 -63.52 11.42
CA ALA A 11 -17.17 -63.71 12.88
C ALA A 11 -16.09 -62.76 13.43
N ALA A 12 -16.23 -62.35 14.70
CA ALA A 12 -15.40 -61.38 15.41
C ALA A 12 -14.54 -62.05 16.50
N ALA A 13 -13.34 -61.52 16.79
CA ALA A 13 -12.84 -61.16 18.15
C ALA A 13 -11.31 -60.89 18.23
N ALA A 14 -10.99 -59.71 18.75
CA ALA A 14 -9.93 -59.34 19.71
C ALA A 14 -8.40 -59.36 19.42
N LYS A 15 -7.85 -58.12 19.43
CA LYS A 15 -6.61 -57.58 20.06
C LYS A 15 -5.20 -57.93 19.52
N SER A 16 -4.50 -56.92 18.99
CA SER A 16 -3.18 -56.48 19.51
C SER A 16 -2.61 -55.18 18.86
N LYS A 17 -2.17 -54.27 19.75
CA LYS A 17 -1.03 -53.32 19.71
C LYS A 17 -0.91 -52.20 18.65
N LYS A 18 -0.92 -50.98 19.20
CA LYS A 18 -0.42 -49.68 18.70
C LYS A 18 0.92 -49.78 17.96
N ALA A 19 0.98 -49.17 16.77
CA ALA A 19 2.16 -48.53 16.21
C ALA A 19 1.76 -47.09 15.83
N LYS A 20 2.59 -46.12 16.24
CA LYS A 20 2.47 -44.68 15.98
C LYS A 20 2.37 -44.40 14.48
N GLN A 21 1.33 -43.71 14.04
CA GLN A 21 1.35 -42.92 12.82
C GLN A 21 1.64 -41.47 13.21
N GLU A 22 2.65 -40.91 12.58
CA GLU A 22 3.06 -39.51 12.68
C GLU A 22 1.89 -38.61 12.24
N GLU A 23 1.57 -37.64 13.10
CA GLU A 23 0.67 -36.54 12.78
C GLU A 23 1.28 -35.75 11.61
N VAL A 24 0.55 -35.75 10.49
CA VAL A 24 0.76 -34.77 9.43
C VAL A 24 0.35 -33.43 10.01
N GLU A 25 1.34 -32.57 10.21
CA GLU A 25 1.19 -31.19 10.65
C GLU A 25 0.22 -30.46 9.70
N GLU A 26 -0.98 -30.17 10.19
CA GLU A 26 -1.97 -29.34 9.48
C GLU A 26 -1.37 -27.96 9.24
N GLN A 27 -1.38 -27.54 7.96
CA GLN A 27 -1.05 -26.18 7.55
C GLN A 27 -1.94 -25.18 8.31
N PRO A 28 -1.41 -24.05 8.80
CA PRO A 28 -2.22 -23.08 9.52
C PRO A 28 -3.30 -22.52 8.60
N ALA A 29 -4.56 -22.59 9.06
CA ALA A 29 -5.72 -22.06 8.36
C ALA A 29 -5.48 -20.62 7.90
N THR A 30 -5.65 -20.38 6.60
CA THR A 30 -5.54 -19.05 5.99
C THR A 30 -6.60 -18.12 6.57
N ILE A 31 -6.20 -17.18 7.42
CA ILE A 31 -7.04 -16.11 7.97
C ILE A 31 -7.70 -15.33 6.81
N THR A 32 -9.03 -15.29 6.77
CA THR A 32 -9.75 -14.58 5.70
C THR A 32 -9.68 -13.06 5.89
N LEU A 33 -9.89 -12.27 4.82
CA LEU A 33 -9.97 -10.80 4.92
C LEU A 33 -11.08 -10.33 5.88
N LYS A 34 -12.19 -11.08 5.96
CA LYS A 34 -13.28 -10.85 6.92
C LYS A 34 -12.82 -11.03 8.37
N ASP A 35 -11.98 -12.02 8.64
CA ASP A 35 -11.39 -12.21 9.96
C ASP A 35 -10.43 -11.07 10.31
N LYS A 36 -9.64 -10.60 9.34
CA LYS A 36 -8.77 -9.42 9.52
C LYS A 36 -9.56 -8.15 9.82
N ILE A 37 -10.64 -7.89 9.08
CA ILE A 37 -11.55 -6.76 9.31
C ILE A 37 -12.14 -6.83 10.73
N THR A 38 -12.57 -8.03 11.16
CA THR A 38 -13.13 -8.22 12.49
C THR A 38 -12.10 -7.93 13.59
N LYS A 39 -10.87 -8.46 13.45
CA LYS A 39 -9.76 -8.18 14.37
C LYS A 39 -9.38 -6.70 14.41
N LEU A 40 -9.35 -6.03 13.26
CA LEU A 40 -9.08 -4.59 13.17
C LEU A 40 -10.17 -3.78 13.89
N LYS A 41 -11.45 -4.13 13.67
CA LYS A 41 -12.57 -3.50 14.38
C LYS A 41 -12.49 -3.71 15.88
N GLU A 42 -12.10 -4.90 16.34
CA GLU A 42 -11.92 -5.20 17.77
C GLU A 42 -10.75 -4.43 18.38
N ALA A 43 -9.63 -4.30 17.68
CA ALA A 43 -8.48 -3.50 18.11
C ALA A 43 -8.80 -2.00 18.21
N ASP A 44 -9.77 -1.53 17.44
CA ASP A 44 -10.26 -0.15 17.47
C ASP A 44 -11.37 0.11 18.51
N LYS A 45 -11.96 -0.94 19.12
CA LYS A 45 -13.01 -0.78 20.13
C LYS A 45 -12.44 -0.13 21.40
N GLY A 46 -13.10 0.94 21.86
CA GLY A 46 -12.76 1.61 23.12
C GLY A 46 -11.66 2.67 23.02
N LYS A 47 -11.07 2.91 21.85
CA LYS A 47 -10.17 4.05 21.64
C LYS A 47 -10.98 5.34 21.48
N ALA A 48 -10.68 6.34 22.29
CA ALA A 48 -11.27 7.67 22.14
C ALA A 48 -10.82 8.28 20.81
N LYS A 49 -11.78 8.56 19.92
CA LYS A 49 -11.53 9.22 18.63
C LYS A 49 -11.95 10.68 18.76
N LYS A 50 -11.03 11.63 18.54
CA LYS A 50 -11.41 13.03 18.35
C LYS A 50 -11.67 13.26 16.86
N TYR A 51 -12.74 13.98 16.59
CA TYR A 51 -13.15 14.34 15.23
C TYR A 51 -13.03 15.86 15.05
N LYS A 52 -12.46 16.29 13.92
CA LYS A 52 -12.40 17.70 13.56
C LYS A 52 -13.73 18.14 12.92
N PRO A 53 -14.24 19.34 13.24
CA PRO A 53 -15.36 19.92 12.52
C PRO A 53 -15.09 20.00 11.02
N ASP A 54 -16.13 19.80 10.23
CA ASP A 54 -16.08 19.97 8.79
C ASP A 54 -15.61 21.39 8.43
N THR A 55 -14.59 21.50 7.58
CA THR A 55 -13.95 22.78 7.23
C THR A 55 -14.88 23.76 6.52
N PHE A 56 -16.02 23.28 5.99
CA PHE A 56 -17.07 24.10 5.39
C PHE A 56 -18.07 24.65 6.41
N CYS A 57 -17.98 24.26 7.68
CA CYS A 57 -18.75 24.88 8.74
C CYS A 57 -18.21 26.30 9.01
N PRO A 58 -19.05 27.35 8.97
CA PRO A 58 -18.61 28.73 9.15
C PRO A 58 -17.90 29.00 10.49
N PHE A 59 -18.18 28.18 11.50
CA PHE A 59 -17.61 28.26 12.85
C PHE A 59 -16.75 27.03 13.18
N SER A 60 -16.19 26.36 12.15
CA SER A 60 -15.33 25.18 12.30
C SER A 60 -14.11 25.44 13.19
N GLN A 61 -13.52 26.64 13.15
CA GLN A 61 -12.37 27.01 13.96
C GLN A 61 -12.71 27.27 15.44
N SER A 62 -13.97 27.56 15.74
CA SER A 62 -14.46 27.89 17.08
C SER A 62 -15.45 26.85 17.62
N SER A 63 -15.44 25.64 17.04
CA SER A 63 -16.27 24.53 17.47
C SER A 63 -15.47 23.26 17.63
N GLU A 64 -16.03 22.33 18.41
CA GLU A 64 -15.53 20.98 18.58
C GLU A 64 -16.64 19.99 18.19
N VAL A 65 -16.26 18.82 17.65
CA VAL A 65 -17.24 17.73 17.50
C VAL A 65 -17.59 17.21 18.89
N HIS A 66 -18.88 17.10 19.16
CA HIS A 66 -19.37 16.58 20.43
C HIS A 66 -19.25 15.05 20.45
N GLU A 67 -18.45 14.54 21.38
CA GLU A 67 -18.21 13.10 21.58
C GLU A 67 -17.84 12.38 20.28
N ASP A 68 -18.56 11.31 19.93
CA ASP A 68 -18.31 10.50 18.75
C ASP A 68 -19.23 10.82 17.57
N PHE A 69 -20.09 11.84 17.67
CA PHE A 69 -21.13 12.15 16.70
C PHE A 69 -20.60 12.80 15.42
N ASP A 70 -19.82 12.03 14.66
CA ASP A 70 -19.27 12.32 13.34
C ASP A 70 -19.53 11.15 12.40
N ALA A 71 -20.25 11.39 11.30
CA ALA A 71 -20.51 10.37 10.29
C ALA A 71 -20.18 10.90 8.89
N MET A 72 -19.22 10.24 8.24
CA MET A 72 -18.94 10.41 6.82
C MET A 72 -19.56 9.25 6.04
N LEU A 73 -20.54 9.56 5.20
CA LEU A 73 -21.29 8.59 4.42
C LEU A 73 -20.99 8.75 2.93
N ASN A 74 -20.97 7.64 2.19
CA ASN A 74 -20.79 7.65 0.75
C ASN A 74 -21.78 6.72 0.05
N GLN A 75 -22.10 7.05 -1.20
CA GLN A 75 -22.96 6.28 -2.06
C GLN A 75 -22.58 6.46 -3.53
N THR A 76 -22.24 5.35 -4.18
CA THR A 76 -22.03 5.32 -5.62
C THR A 76 -23.00 4.35 -6.28
N ASN A 77 -23.57 4.77 -7.42
CA ASN A 77 -24.36 3.95 -8.33
C ASN A 77 -24.06 4.40 -9.76
N ILE A 78 -23.33 3.57 -10.50
CA ILE A 78 -22.91 3.82 -11.88
C ILE A 78 -24.13 4.03 -12.79
N GLY A 79 -25.14 3.15 -12.70
CA GLY A 79 -26.29 3.17 -13.59
C GLY A 79 -27.15 4.44 -13.50
N GLN A 80 -27.10 5.14 -12.37
CA GLN A 80 -27.82 6.41 -12.15
C GLN A 80 -26.89 7.63 -12.12
N ASN A 81 -25.60 7.47 -12.43
CA ASN A 81 -24.56 8.50 -12.27
C ASN A 81 -24.58 9.18 -10.88
N ASN A 82 -24.86 8.38 -9.85
CA ASN A 82 -24.80 8.85 -8.48
C ASN A 82 -23.40 8.57 -7.93
N ASN A 83 -22.73 9.62 -7.44
CA ASN A 83 -21.50 9.50 -6.68
C ASN A 83 -21.52 10.61 -5.61
N LYS A 84 -22.07 10.30 -4.44
CA LYS A 84 -22.55 11.29 -3.46
C LYS A 84 -21.98 11.02 -2.08
N PHE A 85 -21.58 12.09 -1.41
CA PHE A 85 -21.22 12.05 0.01
C PHE A 85 -22.31 12.68 0.89
N TYR A 86 -22.30 12.33 2.17
CA TYR A 86 -23.08 13.00 3.21
C TYR A 86 -22.26 13.03 4.51
N ILE A 87 -22.01 14.22 5.05
CA ILE A 87 -21.41 14.45 6.36
C ILE A 87 -22.53 14.83 7.33
N ILE A 88 -22.50 14.22 8.52
CA ILE A 88 -23.39 14.53 9.64
C ILE A 88 -22.49 14.73 10.86
N GLN A 89 -22.61 15.86 11.56
CA GLN A 89 -21.84 16.16 12.77
C GLN A 89 -22.73 16.79 13.85
N VAL A 90 -22.46 16.49 15.11
CA VAL A 90 -22.90 17.32 16.25
C VAL A 90 -21.72 18.19 16.66
N LEU A 91 -21.91 19.50 16.61
CA LEU A 91 -20.89 20.49 16.96
C LEU A 91 -21.27 21.21 18.24
N LYS A 92 -20.27 21.50 19.08
CA LYS A 92 -20.40 22.34 20.26
C LYS A 92 -19.58 23.62 20.06
N SER A 93 -20.20 24.77 20.28
CA SER A 93 -19.55 26.09 20.19
C SER A 93 -20.15 27.03 21.22
N SER A 94 -19.30 27.69 22.00
CA SER A 94 -19.71 28.69 23.01
C SER A 94 -20.83 28.19 23.95
N GLY A 95 -20.78 26.92 24.38
CA GLY A 95 -21.78 26.30 25.25
C GLY A 95 -23.10 25.90 24.58
N SER A 96 -23.26 26.17 23.28
CA SER A 96 -24.42 25.74 22.48
C SER A 96 -24.08 24.56 21.58
N PHE A 97 -25.10 23.79 21.21
CA PHE A 97 -24.98 22.62 20.34
C PHE A 97 -25.65 22.84 18.98
N TYR A 98 -25.09 22.24 17.93
CA TYR A 98 -25.56 22.37 16.55
C TYR A 98 -25.55 21.01 15.86
N ALA A 99 -26.55 20.75 15.01
CA ALA A 99 -26.53 19.63 14.09
C ALA A 99 -26.11 20.12 12.70
N TRP A 100 -24.91 19.77 12.28
CA TRP A 100 -24.32 20.14 11.00
C TRP A 100 -24.49 19.00 9.98
N ASN A 101 -24.91 19.34 8.78
CA ASN A 101 -25.03 18.42 7.65
C ASN A 101 -24.39 19.04 6.41
N ARG A 102 -23.64 18.25 5.64
CA ARG A 102 -23.15 18.65 4.31
C ARG A 102 -23.24 17.51 3.33
N TRP A 103 -23.74 17.77 2.12
CA TRP A 103 -23.93 16.72 1.11
C TRP A 103 -23.68 17.25 -0.29
N GLY A 104 -23.31 16.35 -1.20
CA GLY A 104 -23.02 16.75 -2.57
C GLY A 104 -22.40 15.63 -3.36
N ARG A 105 -21.87 15.98 -4.54
CA ARG A 105 -21.10 15.07 -5.36
C ARG A 105 -19.67 14.93 -4.80
N VAL A 106 -19.12 13.72 -4.81
CA VAL A 106 -17.72 13.48 -4.39
C VAL A 106 -16.78 14.33 -5.26
N GLY A 107 -15.79 14.98 -4.64
CA GLY A 107 -14.91 15.98 -5.25
C GLY A 107 -15.40 17.44 -5.17
N GLU A 108 -16.68 17.67 -4.89
CA GLU A 108 -17.28 19.02 -4.86
C GLU A 108 -17.61 19.51 -3.44
N PRO A 109 -17.69 20.84 -3.22
CA PRO A 109 -18.09 21.43 -1.92
C PRO A 109 -19.45 20.93 -1.42
N GLY A 110 -20.43 20.81 -2.32
CA GLY A 110 -21.81 20.44 -1.98
C GLY A 110 -22.62 21.57 -1.34
N GLN A 111 -23.77 21.21 -0.77
CA GLN A 111 -24.65 22.06 0.02
C GLN A 111 -24.55 21.69 1.49
N SER A 112 -24.83 22.64 2.39
CA SER A 112 -24.82 22.42 3.82
C SER A 112 -26.09 22.94 4.51
N SER A 113 -26.34 22.45 5.72
CA SER A 113 -27.41 22.91 6.59
C SER A 113 -27.00 22.76 8.05
N THR A 114 -27.29 23.78 8.84
CA THR A 114 -27.06 23.79 10.30
C THR A 114 -28.39 23.95 10.99
N LYS A 115 -28.63 23.16 12.04
CA LYS A 115 -29.71 23.42 12.99
C LYS A 115 -29.15 23.75 14.37
N GLY A 116 -29.84 24.65 15.07
CA GLY A 116 -29.43 25.19 16.35
C GLY A 116 -29.46 26.72 16.33
N PRO A 117 -28.92 27.38 17.38
CA PRO A 117 -28.31 26.77 18.57
C PRO A 117 -29.32 25.97 19.40
N PHE A 118 -28.88 24.87 19.98
CA PHE A 118 -29.60 24.14 21.02
C PHE A 118 -28.88 24.33 22.36
N ASN A 119 -29.64 24.51 23.43
CA ASN A 119 -29.07 24.68 24.77
C ASN A 119 -28.52 23.36 25.35
N GLU A 120 -29.10 22.23 24.94
CA GLU A 120 -28.75 20.89 25.41
C GLU A 120 -28.34 19.98 24.23
N PRO A 121 -27.38 19.05 24.42
CA PRO A 121 -26.90 18.18 23.35
C PRO A 121 -27.98 17.23 22.83
N THR A 122 -28.94 16.86 23.67
CA THR A 122 -29.98 15.85 23.36
C THR A 122 -30.76 16.18 22.08
N ALA A 123 -31.07 17.45 21.84
CA ALA A 123 -31.81 17.87 20.64
C ALA A 123 -30.96 17.72 19.37
N ALA A 124 -29.68 18.09 19.43
CA ALA A 124 -28.75 17.96 18.31
C ALA A 124 -28.45 16.49 18.00
N ILE A 125 -28.20 15.67 19.05
CA ILE A 125 -28.00 14.21 18.95
C ILE A 125 -29.22 13.54 18.30
N LYS A 126 -30.43 13.90 18.72
CA LYS A 126 -31.66 13.32 18.15
C LYS A 126 -31.81 13.65 16.66
N ASP A 127 -31.43 14.86 16.21
CA ASP A 127 -31.45 15.20 14.79
C ASP A 127 -30.37 14.43 14.01
N PHE A 128 -29.17 14.28 14.59
CA PHE A 128 -28.08 13.47 14.06
C PHE A 128 -28.53 12.01 13.86
N GLU A 129 -29.04 11.35 14.90
CA GLU A 129 -29.44 9.93 14.85
C GLU A 129 -30.59 9.73 13.86
N LYS A 130 -31.56 10.63 13.85
CA LYS A 130 -32.67 10.61 12.88
C LYS A 130 -32.15 10.72 11.46
N LYS A 131 -31.21 11.65 11.19
CA LYS A 131 -30.62 11.83 9.87
C LYS A 131 -29.81 10.62 9.45
N PHE A 132 -28.96 10.11 10.34
CA PHE A 132 -28.15 8.92 10.10
C PHE A 132 -29.07 7.74 9.71
N LYS A 133 -30.10 7.45 10.49
CA LYS A 133 -31.06 6.37 10.22
C LYS A 133 -31.83 6.56 8.92
N ASP A 134 -32.23 7.78 8.55
CA ASP A 134 -32.88 8.07 7.26
C ASP A 134 -31.96 7.73 6.06
N LYS A 135 -30.67 8.11 6.17
CA LYS A 135 -29.70 7.94 5.09
C LYS A 135 -29.12 6.54 4.98
N THR A 136 -29.00 5.82 6.09
CA THR A 136 -28.32 4.51 6.14
C THR A 136 -29.23 3.33 6.44
N ARG A 137 -30.43 3.56 7.01
CA ARG A 137 -31.31 2.54 7.60
C ARG A 137 -30.70 1.78 8.79
N ASN A 138 -29.59 2.26 9.35
CA ASN A 138 -28.94 1.70 10.53
C ASN A 138 -29.12 2.66 11.74
N ASN A 139 -29.09 2.14 12.96
CA ASN A 139 -29.08 2.98 14.17
C ASN A 139 -27.62 3.40 14.50
N TRP A 140 -27.42 4.63 14.98
CA TRP A 140 -26.07 5.13 15.32
C TRP A 140 -25.39 4.30 16.43
N ASN A 141 -26.15 3.90 17.44
CA ASN A 141 -25.64 3.13 18.58
C ASN A 141 -25.23 1.70 18.21
N GLU A 142 -25.68 1.19 17.06
CA GLU A 142 -25.37 -0.15 16.54
C GLU A 142 -24.36 -0.11 15.37
N ARG A 143 -23.75 1.05 15.11
CA ARG A 143 -22.87 1.28 13.95
C ARG A 143 -21.66 0.36 13.86
N VAL A 144 -21.23 -0.27 14.95
CA VAL A 144 -20.17 -1.29 14.94
C VAL A 144 -20.54 -2.47 14.03
N ASN A 145 -21.84 -2.81 14.01
CA ASN A 145 -22.44 -3.87 13.19
C ASN A 145 -23.15 -3.30 11.94
N PHE A 146 -22.69 -2.14 11.44
CA PHE A 146 -23.27 -1.48 10.27
C PHE A 146 -23.40 -2.44 9.09
N THR A 147 -24.60 -2.51 8.53
CA THR A 147 -24.89 -3.31 7.34
C THR A 147 -25.32 -2.40 6.18
N PRO A 148 -24.58 -2.37 5.06
CA PRO A 148 -24.96 -1.60 3.88
C PRO A 148 -26.32 -2.05 3.33
N VAL A 149 -27.21 -1.08 3.05
CA VAL A 149 -28.53 -1.33 2.46
C VAL A 149 -28.55 -0.84 1.02
N LYS A 150 -29.05 -1.67 0.10
CA LYS A 150 -29.13 -1.33 -1.32
C LYS A 150 -29.86 -0.01 -1.53
N GLY A 151 -29.26 0.89 -2.30
CA GLY A 151 -29.82 2.22 -2.59
C GLY A 151 -29.73 3.22 -1.44
N LYS A 152 -29.02 2.91 -0.35
CA LYS A 152 -28.75 3.82 0.78
C LYS A 152 -27.27 4.14 0.89
N TYR A 153 -26.94 5.11 1.74
CA TYR A 153 -25.55 5.49 2.00
C TYR A 153 -24.86 4.46 2.88
N THR A 154 -23.55 4.28 2.68
CA THR A 154 -22.66 3.44 3.49
C THR A 154 -21.79 4.31 4.37
N LEU A 155 -21.59 3.90 5.63
CA LEU A 155 -20.67 4.58 6.56
C LEU A 155 -19.21 4.27 6.17
N LEU A 156 -18.40 5.32 6.02
CA LEU A 156 -16.95 5.20 5.88
C LEU A 156 -16.31 5.23 7.26
N GLU A 157 -15.47 4.24 7.55
CA GLU A 157 -14.73 4.19 8.81
C GLU A 157 -13.49 5.06 8.70
N MET A 158 -13.60 6.29 9.18
CA MET A 158 -12.48 7.22 9.28
C MET A 158 -11.66 6.90 10.53
N ALA A 159 -10.33 6.84 10.40
CA ALA A 159 -9.46 6.86 11.57
C ALA A 159 -9.69 8.20 12.29
N GLY A 160 -9.99 8.15 13.59
CA GLY A 160 -10.07 9.36 14.40
C GLY A 160 -8.67 9.96 14.53
N ASP A 161 -8.59 11.27 14.74
CA ASP A 161 -7.33 11.89 15.13
C ASP A 161 -7.08 11.43 16.58
N GLU A 162 -6.16 10.49 16.78
CA GLU A 162 -5.50 10.32 18.08
C GLU A 162 -4.68 11.60 18.30
N ASP A 163 -4.75 12.17 19.51
CA ASP A 163 -4.31 13.50 19.97
C ASP A 163 -3.24 14.30 19.18
N ASP A 164 -3.51 15.61 19.12
CA ASP A 164 -2.72 16.82 18.75
C ASP A 164 -1.99 17.01 17.40
N GLY A 165 -2.59 17.84 16.53
CA GLY A 165 -1.84 18.54 15.48
C GLY A 165 -2.70 18.95 14.29
N THR A 166 -2.64 20.22 13.93
CA THR A 166 -3.21 20.76 12.69
C THR A 166 -2.75 19.94 11.48
N ASP A 167 -3.61 19.76 10.47
CA ASP A 167 -3.22 19.30 9.11
C ASP A 167 -2.31 20.34 8.38
N GLN A 168 -1.72 21.25 9.15
CA GLN A 168 -0.63 22.12 8.79
C GLN A 168 0.50 21.85 9.77
N VAL A 169 1.49 21.11 9.31
CA VAL A 169 2.86 21.27 9.77
C VAL A 169 3.67 21.48 8.51
N ASP A 170 3.91 22.76 8.22
CA ASP A 170 5.27 23.15 7.88
C ASP A 170 6.22 22.37 8.79
N THR A 171 7.33 21.92 8.24
CA THR A 171 8.40 21.07 8.83
C THR A 171 8.85 21.31 10.29
N ALA A 172 8.31 22.28 11.02
CA ALA A 172 8.50 22.49 12.45
C ALA A 172 7.41 21.78 13.27
N VAL A 173 7.83 20.86 14.14
CA VAL A 173 7.00 20.43 15.29
C VAL A 173 6.57 21.69 16.04
N THR A 174 5.34 21.74 16.57
CA THR A 174 5.01 22.70 17.63
C THR A 174 5.76 22.27 18.89
N ILE A 175 7.06 22.56 18.94
CA ILE A 175 7.89 22.30 20.10
C ILE A 175 7.34 23.20 21.20
N ASP A 176 7.07 22.62 22.39
CA ASP A 176 6.87 23.39 23.61
C ASP A 176 7.91 24.52 23.63
N PRO A 177 7.52 25.81 23.70
CA PRO A 177 8.45 26.93 23.63
C PRO A 177 9.60 26.86 24.67
N ASN A 178 9.53 25.96 25.65
CA ASN A 178 10.58 25.68 26.63
C ASN A 178 11.57 24.54 26.27
N LYS A 179 11.40 23.80 25.17
CA LYS A 179 12.34 22.74 24.73
C LYS A 179 13.16 23.17 23.50
N LYS A 180 14.45 22.82 23.47
CA LYS A 180 15.34 23.08 22.32
C LYS A 180 15.47 21.84 21.44
N GLU A 181 15.32 21.98 20.12
CA GLU A 181 15.62 20.91 19.16
C GLU A 181 17.14 20.74 19.03
N ALA A 182 17.60 19.50 19.01
CA ALA A 182 18.99 19.18 18.71
C ALA A 182 19.30 19.44 17.22
N ALA A 183 20.58 19.63 16.89
CA ALA A 183 21.01 19.67 15.49
C ALA A 183 20.82 18.29 14.84
N CYS A 184 20.39 18.28 13.58
CA CYS A 184 20.21 17.05 12.81
C CYS A 184 21.54 16.31 12.62
N THR A 185 21.54 15.00 12.84
CA THR A 185 22.76 14.17 12.69
C THR A 185 22.97 13.66 11.27
N LEU A 186 21.92 13.70 10.43
CA LEU A 186 21.96 13.24 9.04
C LEU A 186 22.71 14.23 8.13
N ASP A 187 23.40 13.71 7.12
CA ASP A 187 23.96 14.51 6.03
C ASP A 187 22.86 15.21 5.21
N THR A 188 23.23 16.26 4.47
CA THR A 188 22.29 17.13 3.76
C THR A 188 21.45 16.35 2.73
N GLU A 189 22.07 15.41 2.04
CA GLU A 189 21.45 14.58 1.01
C GLU A 189 20.40 13.65 1.64
N THR A 190 20.75 12.99 2.75
CA THR A 190 19.81 12.15 3.52
C THR A 190 18.67 12.99 4.12
N GLN A 191 18.94 14.21 4.61
CA GLN A 191 17.88 15.12 5.05
C GLN A 191 16.90 15.45 3.92
N ASN A 192 17.41 15.71 2.71
CA ASN A 192 16.58 15.99 1.54
C ASN A 192 15.74 14.77 1.13
N LEU A 193 16.31 13.57 1.22
CA LEU A 193 15.56 12.33 1.01
C LEU A 193 14.44 12.17 2.06
N MET A 194 14.73 12.39 3.35
CA MET A 194 13.71 12.30 4.40
C MET A 194 12.58 13.30 4.20
N LYS A 195 12.90 14.55 3.82
CA LYS A 195 11.90 15.56 3.48
C LYS A 195 11.03 15.12 2.30
N LEU A 196 11.62 14.50 1.28
CA LEU A 196 10.90 14.05 0.09
C LEU A 196 9.93 12.90 0.39
N ILE A 197 10.38 11.86 1.10
CA ILE A 197 9.59 10.63 1.30
C ILE A 197 8.53 10.74 2.41
N PHE A 198 8.60 11.79 3.23
CA PHE A 198 7.63 12.11 4.28
C PHE A 198 6.82 13.39 3.98
N ASP A 199 6.88 13.90 2.75
CA ASP A 199 6.11 15.07 2.33
C ASP A 199 4.62 14.76 2.19
N ASN A 200 3.79 15.49 2.93
CA ASN A 200 2.34 15.37 2.90
C ASN A 200 1.73 15.81 1.57
N ASP A 201 2.29 16.81 0.90
CA ASP A 201 1.78 17.25 -0.40
C ASP A 201 2.14 16.25 -1.50
N MET A 202 3.30 15.58 -1.38
CA MET A 202 3.64 14.42 -2.20
C MET A 202 2.61 13.30 -2.03
N PHE A 203 2.23 12.94 -0.80
CA PHE A 203 1.19 11.93 -0.58
C PHE A 203 -0.16 12.36 -1.14
N LYS A 204 -0.59 13.62 -0.93
CA LYS A 204 -1.84 14.16 -1.51
C LYS A 204 -1.83 14.08 -3.04
N ALA A 205 -0.72 14.46 -3.67
CA ALA A 205 -0.57 14.40 -5.12
C ALA A 205 -0.61 12.94 -5.64
N ALA A 206 0.00 12.00 -4.92
CA ALA A 206 -0.07 10.58 -5.26
C ALA A 206 -1.51 10.04 -5.17
N LEU A 207 -2.26 10.40 -4.14
CA LEU A 207 -3.68 10.03 -4.01
C LEU A 207 -4.53 10.61 -5.15
N GLN A 208 -4.31 11.88 -5.51
CA GLN A 208 -5.06 12.53 -6.58
C GLN A 208 -4.84 11.86 -7.94
N LYS A 209 -3.66 11.30 -8.21
CA LYS A 209 -3.39 10.52 -9.44
C LYS A 209 -4.25 9.26 -9.56
N PHE A 210 -4.79 8.76 -8.44
CA PHE A 210 -5.73 7.64 -8.42
C PHE A 210 -7.20 8.08 -8.40
N ASP A 211 -7.47 9.35 -8.70
CA ASP A 211 -8.79 9.98 -8.61
C ASP A 211 -9.40 9.92 -7.21
N ILE A 212 -8.57 9.82 -6.17
CA ILE A 212 -9.04 9.76 -4.79
C ILE A 212 -9.35 11.18 -4.28
N ASP A 213 -10.51 11.33 -3.65
CA ASP A 213 -10.91 12.59 -3.04
C ASP A 213 -10.16 12.83 -1.72
N THR A 214 -9.02 13.53 -1.80
CA THR A 214 -8.17 13.85 -0.65
C THR A 214 -8.80 14.84 0.34
N LYS A 215 -9.86 15.57 -0.05
CA LYS A 215 -10.58 16.46 0.88
C LYS A 215 -11.52 15.68 1.78
N LYS A 216 -12.09 14.60 1.25
CA LYS A 216 -13.04 13.72 1.95
C LYS A 216 -12.34 12.56 2.64
N MET A 217 -11.22 12.12 2.09
CA MET A 217 -10.30 11.17 2.69
C MET A 217 -8.94 11.83 2.88
N PRO A 218 -8.81 12.74 3.86
CA PRO A 218 -7.51 13.27 4.23
C PRO A 218 -6.60 12.13 4.70
N LEU A 219 -5.30 12.25 4.43
CA LEU A 219 -4.28 11.21 4.58
C LEU A 219 -4.31 10.49 5.94
N GLY A 220 -4.54 11.24 7.02
CA GLY A 220 -4.57 10.70 8.38
C GLY A 220 -5.83 9.91 8.76
N LYS A 221 -6.87 9.90 7.90
CA LYS A 221 -8.19 9.33 8.21
C LYS A 221 -8.54 8.05 7.45
N LEU A 222 -7.73 7.58 6.52
CA LEU A 222 -7.99 6.29 5.87
C LEU A 222 -7.68 5.16 6.85
N SER A 223 -8.71 4.44 7.33
CA SER A 223 -8.49 3.33 8.24
C SER A 223 -8.01 2.07 7.50
N LYS A 224 -7.17 1.27 8.15
CA LYS A 224 -6.81 -0.09 7.70
C LYS A 224 -8.03 -0.93 7.38
N THR A 225 -9.11 -0.74 8.15
CA THR A 225 -10.39 -1.41 7.94
C THR A 225 -11.05 -0.99 6.63
N GLN A 226 -10.99 0.29 6.26
CA GLN A 226 -11.55 0.77 4.99
C GLN A 226 -10.78 0.23 3.79
N ILE A 227 -9.45 0.18 3.87
CA ILE A 227 -8.59 -0.42 2.84
C ILE A 227 -8.90 -1.93 2.69
N ALA A 228 -9.06 -2.64 3.81
CA ALA A 228 -9.40 -4.06 3.80
C ALA A 228 -10.79 -4.33 3.16
N LYS A 229 -11.80 -3.50 3.45
CA LYS A 229 -13.10 -3.56 2.75
C LYS A 229 -12.97 -3.26 1.26
N GLY A 230 -12.03 -2.40 0.88
CA GLY A 230 -11.69 -2.13 -0.52
C GLY A 230 -11.20 -3.38 -1.22
N PHE A 231 -10.27 -4.11 -0.60
CA PHE A 231 -9.77 -5.40 -1.13
C PHE A 231 -10.89 -6.42 -1.26
N GLU A 232 -11.73 -6.59 -0.23
CA GLU A 232 -12.90 -7.49 -0.29
C GLU A 232 -13.85 -7.16 -1.44
N ALA A 233 -14.08 -5.87 -1.73
CA ALA A 233 -14.89 -5.45 -2.87
C ALA A 233 -14.25 -5.80 -4.22
N LEU A 234 -12.92 -5.74 -4.33
CA LEU A 234 -12.21 -6.15 -5.54
C LEU A 234 -12.15 -7.66 -5.71
N GLU A 235 -12.02 -8.46 -4.64
CA GLU A 235 -12.05 -9.92 -4.70
C GLU A 235 -13.38 -10.44 -5.26
N GLU A 236 -14.51 -9.89 -4.80
CA GLU A 236 -15.83 -10.24 -5.32
C GLU A 236 -15.99 -9.83 -6.79
N LEU A 237 -15.43 -8.67 -7.15
CA LEU A 237 -15.45 -8.16 -8.51
C LEU A 237 -14.60 -9.04 -9.45
N GLU A 238 -13.45 -9.52 -9.00
CA GLU A 238 -12.59 -10.46 -9.71
C GLU A 238 -13.37 -11.72 -10.11
N GLU A 239 -14.13 -12.29 -9.16
CA GLU A 239 -14.95 -13.47 -9.41
C GLU A 239 -16.09 -13.18 -10.40
N ALA A 240 -16.71 -12.00 -10.31
CA ALA A 240 -17.73 -11.58 -11.26
C ALA A 240 -17.18 -11.36 -12.68
N ILE A 241 -15.95 -10.85 -12.82
CA ILE A 241 -15.24 -10.70 -14.09
C ILE A 241 -14.93 -12.08 -14.68
N LYS A 242 -14.39 -13.02 -13.89
CA LYS A 242 -14.12 -14.40 -14.33
C LYS A 242 -15.38 -15.11 -14.84
N GLN A 243 -16.53 -14.85 -14.21
CA GLN A 243 -17.82 -15.41 -14.61
C GLN A 243 -18.54 -14.58 -15.72
N ASN A 244 -17.95 -13.49 -16.19
CA ASN A 244 -18.49 -12.57 -17.20
C ASN A 244 -19.91 -12.04 -16.87
N LYS A 245 -20.22 -11.79 -15.59
CA LYS A 245 -21.53 -11.32 -15.13
C LYS A 245 -21.65 -9.80 -15.22
N LYS A 246 -21.89 -9.25 -16.42
CA LYS A 246 -21.91 -7.79 -16.70
C LYS A 246 -22.76 -6.95 -15.74
N LEU A 247 -23.97 -7.38 -15.37
CA LEU A 247 -24.82 -6.64 -14.43
C LEU A 247 -24.21 -6.58 -13.02
N LEU A 248 -23.59 -7.69 -12.60
CA LEU A 248 -22.94 -7.81 -11.30
C LEU A 248 -21.65 -6.98 -11.25
N ILE A 249 -20.90 -6.89 -12.36
CA ILE A 249 -19.70 -6.05 -12.48
C ILE A 249 -20.03 -4.58 -12.18
N ASN A 250 -21.14 -4.05 -12.72
CA ASN A 250 -21.56 -2.67 -12.43
C ASN A 250 -21.95 -2.44 -10.96
N GLU A 251 -22.64 -3.41 -10.36
CA GLU A 251 -23.05 -3.35 -8.95
C GLU A 251 -21.83 -3.40 -8.02
N LEU A 252 -20.88 -4.31 -8.28
CA LEU A 252 -19.66 -4.46 -7.50
C LEU A 252 -18.67 -3.30 -7.72
N SER A 253 -18.58 -2.76 -8.94
CA SER A 253 -17.82 -1.53 -9.21
C SER A 253 -18.41 -0.35 -8.42
N SER A 254 -19.74 -0.23 -8.39
CA SER A 254 -20.43 0.79 -7.57
C SER A 254 -20.15 0.59 -6.07
N ARG A 255 -20.09 -0.67 -5.60
CA ARG A 255 -19.72 -1.00 -4.23
C ARG A 255 -18.29 -0.58 -3.91
N PHE A 256 -17.34 -0.88 -4.79
CA PHE A 256 -15.95 -0.48 -4.63
C PHE A 256 -15.81 1.05 -4.51
N TYR A 257 -16.43 1.83 -5.40
CA TYR A 257 -16.38 3.31 -5.32
C TYR A 257 -17.16 3.87 -4.12
N THR A 258 -18.13 3.12 -3.61
CA THR A 258 -18.82 3.46 -2.36
C THR A 258 -17.88 3.31 -1.17
N VAL A 259 -17.09 2.23 -1.13
CA VAL A 259 -16.11 1.96 -0.06
C VAL A 259 -14.89 2.86 -0.20
N ILE A 260 -14.39 3.08 -1.42
CA ILE A 260 -13.22 3.91 -1.70
C ILE A 260 -13.69 5.11 -2.53
N PRO A 261 -14.05 6.24 -1.90
CA PRO A 261 -14.47 7.46 -2.59
C PRO A 261 -13.49 7.92 -3.69
N HIS A 262 -13.97 7.92 -4.92
CA HIS A 262 -13.28 8.49 -6.07
C HIS A 262 -14.02 9.73 -6.58
N SER A 263 -13.27 10.69 -7.10
CA SER A 263 -13.77 11.91 -7.74
C SER A 263 -13.68 11.79 -9.25
N PHE A 264 -14.82 11.54 -9.90
CA PHE A 264 -14.92 11.44 -11.36
C PHE A 264 -15.43 12.72 -12.05
N GLY A 265 -15.39 13.86 -11.35
CA GLY A 265 -16.05 15.09 -11.81
C GLY A 265 -17.53 14.82 -12.13
N ARG A 266 -18.07 15.39 -13.22
CA ARG A 266 -19.47 15.17 -13.66
C ARG A 266 -19.68 13.89 -14.47
N SER A 267 -18.61 13.17 -14.79
CA SER A 267 -18.65 11.94 -15.57
C SER A 267 -19.22 10.77 -14.78
N VAL A 268 -19.81 9.81 -15.50
CA VAL A 268 -20.25 8.53 -14.93
C VAL A 268 -19.01 7.78 -14.42
N PRO A 269 -19.02 7.24 -13.18
CA PRO A 269 -17.91 6.40 -12.70
C PRO A 269 -17.72 5.19 -13.63
N PRO A 270 -16.48 4.90 -14.08
CA PRO A 270 -16.25 3.83 -15.04
C PRO A 270 -16.39 2.45 -14.38
N PRO A 271 -17.05 1.47 -15.02
CA PRO A 271 -17.06 0.10 -14.53
C PRO A 271 -15.65 -0.49 -14.58
N ILE A 272 -15.30 -1.30 -13.58
CA ILE A 272 -14.05 -2.05 -13.54
C ILE A 272 -14.36 -3.42 -14.15
N ALA A 273 -14.15 -3.56 -15.47
CA ALA A 273 -14.67 -4.69 -16.24
C ALA A 273 -13.58 -5.64 -16.76
N THR A 274 -12.32 -5.22 -16.74
CA THR A 274 -11.18 -5.99 -17.22
C THR A 274 -10.24 -6.38 -16.09
N ALA A 275 -9.45 -7.44 -16.30
CA ALA A 275 -8.43 -7.87 -15.35
C ALA A 275 -7.35 -6.78 -15.13
N GLU A 276 -7.03 -6.00 -16.17
CA GLU A 276 -6.07 -4.88 -16.09
C GLU A 276 -6.61 -3.74 -15.21
N GLU A 277 -7.85 -3.29 -15.43
CA GLU A 277 -8.48 -2.26 -14.59
C GLU A 277 -8.58 -2.71 -13.14
N LEU A 278 -8.90 -4.00 -12.91
CA LEU A 278 -8.96 -4.59 -11.58
C LEU A 278 -7.58 -4.58 -10.90
N GLN A 279 -6.52 -5.01 -11.60
CA GLN A 279 -5.16 -5.01 -11.07
C GLN A 279 -4.71 -3.59 -10.73
N ASN A 280 -5.01 -2.60 -11.58
CA ASN A 280 -4.72 -1.19 -11.31
C ASN A 280 -5.38 -0.70 -10.01
N LYS A 281 -6.59 -1.20 -9.67
CA LYS A 281 -7.25 -0.87 -8.39
C LYS A 281 -6.67 -1.63 -7.20
N TYR A 282 -6.19 -2.85 -7.37
CA TYR A 282 -5.41 -3.54 -6.34
C TYR A 282 -4.10 -2.81 -6.03
N ASP A 283 -3.38 -2.38 -7.07
CA ASP A 283 -2.12 -1.64 -6.94
C ASP A 283 -2.36 -0.29 -6.25
N MET A 284 -3.46 0.40 -6.59
CA MET A 284 -3.89 1.60 -5.89
C MET A 284 -4.12 1.35 -4.39
N LEU A 285 -4.85 0.29 -4.01
CA LEU A 285 -5.07 -0.05 -2.61
C LEU A 285 -3.78 -0.42 -1.87
N ALA A 286 -2.82 -1.04 -2.56
CA ALA A 286 -1.51 -1.32 -1.99
C ALA A 286 -0.75 0.00 -1.70
N VAL A 287 -0.75 0.95 -2.64
CA VAL A 287 -0.16 2.28 -2.42
C VAL A 287 -0.86 3.01 -1.26
N LEU A 288 -2.19 2.92 -1.16
CA LEU A 288 -2.93 3.50 -0.03
C LEU A 288 -2.52 2.92 1.31
N GLY A 289 -2.34 1.60 1.39
CA GLY A 289 -1.86 0.93 2.61
C GLY A 289 -0.45 1.39 3.00
N ASP A 290 0.41 1.64 2.02
CA ASP A 290 1.77 2.10 2.24
C ASP A 290 1.83 3.56 2.69
N ILE A 291 0.95 4.41 2.14
CA ILE A 291 0.78 5.79 2.62
C ILE A 291 0.26 5.78 4.07
N GLU A 292 -0.73 4.95 4.40
CA GLU A 292 -1.25 4.81 5.76
C GLU A 292 -0.17 4.33 6.75
N MET A 293 0.70 3.41 6.31
CA MET A 293 1.86 2.98 7.09
C MET A 293 2.85 4.13 7.30
N ALA A 294 3.17 4.89 6.26
CA ALA A 294 4.07 6.04 6.36
C ALA A 294 3.52 7.13 7.29
N GLN A 295 2.21 7.36 7.28
CA GLN A 295 1.53 8.28 8.20
C GLN A 295 1.52 7.73 9.64
N SER A 296 1.33 6.42 9.82
CA SER A 296 1.43 5.77 11.13
C SER A 296 2.84 5.92 11.73
N ILE A 297 3.88 5.82 10.90
CA ILE A 297 5.26 6.10 11.30
C ILE A 297 5.39 7.55 11.81
N GLN A 298 4.77 8.53 11.15
CA GLN A 298 4.79 9.93 11.62
C GLN A 298 4.06 10.12 12.95
N LYS A 299 2.98 9.38 13.22
CA LYS A 299 2.26 9.42 14.51
C LYS A 299 3.07 8.80 15.66
N ASP A 300 3.83 7.74 15.40
CA ASP A 300 4.72 7.15 16.41
C ASP A 300 5.81 8.14 16.88
N ARG A 301 6.19 9.09 16.02
CA ARG A 301 7.10 10.21 16.37
C ARG A 301 6.50 11.15 17.41
N GLU A 302 5.22 11.52 17.29
CA GLU A 302 4.54 12.43 18.22
C GLU A 302 4.56 11.84 19.62
N LYS A 303 4.21 10.55 19.74
CA LYS A 303 4.25 9.78 21.00
C LYS A 303 5.66 9.71 21.60
N ALA A 304 6.67 9.41 20.80
CA ALA A 304 8.06 9.36 21.26
C ALA A 304 8.59 10.74 21.74
N SER A 305 8.15 11.83 21.12
CA SER A 305 8.52 13.19 21.51
C SER A 305 7.82 13.68 22.79
N ALA A 306 6.57 13.26 23.02
CA ALA A 306 5.78 13.59 24.21
C ALA A 306 6.33 12.95 25.50
N ASP A 307 6.84 11.71 25.42
CA ASP A 307 7.36 10.97 26.59
C ASP A 307 8.76 11.42 27.05
N THR A 308 9.41 12.33 26.31
CA THR A 308 10.77 12.75 26.64
C THR A 308 10.76 13.86 27.73
N LYS A 309 11.04 13.47 28.98
CA LYS A 309 11.29 14.39 30.13
C LYS A 309 12.55 15.27 30.00
N SER A 310 13.31 15.11 28.90
CA SER A 310 14.51 15.90 28.62
C SER A 310 14.18 17.31 28.11
N LYS A 311 15.03 18.29 28.44
CA LYS A 311 14.96 19.67 27.92
C LYS A 311 15.35 19.77 26.43
N THR A 312 15.95 18.72 25.88
CA THR A 312 16.39 18.65 24.49
C THR A 312 15.71 17.47 23.80
N VAL A 313 15.06 17.75 22.67
CA VAL A 313 14.41 16.75 21.82
C VAL A 313 15.27 16.47 20.59
N PRO A 314 15.38 15.22 20.13
CA PRO A 314 16.08 14.89 18.88
C PRO A 314 15.47 15.62 17.68
N HIS A 315 16.27 15.88 16.65
CA HIS A 315 15.80 16.54 15.44
C HIS A 315 14.73 15.70 14.75
N SER A 316 13.67 16.33 14.24
CA SER A 316 12.54 15.69 13.56
C SER A 316 12.93 14.65 12.50
N LEU A 317 13.90 14.99 11.66
CA LEU A 317 14.39 14.09 10.61
C LEU A 317 15.17 12.89 11.15
N ASP A 318 15.89 13.04 12.27
CA ASP A 318 16.58 11.92 12.92
C ASP A 318 15.56 10.90 13.44
N ILE A 319 14.44 11.37 13.99
CA ILE A 319 13.35 10.51 14.46
C ILE A 319 12.72 9.78 13.27
N ASN A 320 12.34 10.51 12.21
CA ASN A 320 11.77 9.91 11.01
C ASN A 320 12.70 8.83 10.42
N TYR A 321 13.99 9.15 10.29
CA TYR A 321 15.01 8.21 9.83
C TYR A 321 15.11 6.98 10.73
N GLY A 322 15.19 7.18 12.05
CA GLY A 322 15.25 6.10 13.02
C GLY A 322 14.05 5.16 12.93
N LEU A 323 12.85 5.72 12.74
CA LEU A 323 11.62 4.94 12.60
C LEU A 323 11.57 4.08 11.35
N LEU A 324 12.33 4.40 10.28
CA LEU A 324 12.43 3.52 9.11
C LEU A 324 13.11 2.19 9.45
N ASN A 325 13.89 2.10 10.54
CA ASN A 325 14.67 0.90 10.88
C ASN A 325 15.54 0.38 9.70
N CYS A 326 16.03 1.30 8.88
CA CYS A 326 16.88 1.03 7.72
C CYS A 326 18.08 1.97 7.76
N LYS A 327 19.27 1.41 7.96
CA LYS A 327 20.49 2.21 7.91
C LYS A 327 20.78 2.54 6.46
N MET A 328 21.02 3.80 6.19
CA MET A 328 21.40 4.32 4.88
C MET A 328 22.71 5.07 4.99
N LYS A 329 23.65 4.76 4.11
CA LYS A 329 24.96 5.40 4.01
C LYS A 329 25.13 5.95 2.61
N LEU A 330 25.28 7.27 2.49
CA LEU A 330 25.54 7.93 1.22
C LEU A 330 26.88 7.44 0.65
N LEU A 331 26.87 7.01 -0.61
CA LEU A 331 28.08 6.61 -1.32
C LEU A 331 28.83 7.84 -1.86
N ASP A 332 30.15 7.84 -1.69
CA ASP A 332 31.01 8.81 -2.37
C ASP A 332 30.95 8.57 -3.89
N LYS A 333 30.63 9.61 -4.65
CA LYS A 333 30.57 9.59 -6.13
C LYS A 333 31.89 9.18 -6.78
N LYS A 334 33.01 9.30 -6.06
CA LYS A 334 34.33 8.86 -6.53
C LYS A 334 34.62 7.38 -6.28
N SER A 335 33.85 6.72 -5.41
CA SER A 335 34.05 5.32 -5.05
C SER A 335 33.86 4.38 -6.25
N SER A 336 34.57 3.25 -6.24
CA SER A 336 34.42 2.22 -7.28
C SER A 336 33.00 1.65 -7.33
N GLU A 337 32.39 1.45 -6.17
CA GLU A 337 31.03 0.94 -6.02
C GLU A 337 29.99 1.90 -6.63
N TYR A 338 30.08 3.20 -6.34
CA TYR A 338 29.22 4.20 -6.97
C TYR A 338 29.35 4.18 -8.50
N LYS A 339 30.58 4.13 -9.02
CA LYS A 339 30.82 4.11 -10.47
C LYS A 339 30.23 2.89 -11.16
N ILE A 340 30.25 1.72 -10.52
CA ILE A 340 29.61 0.50 -11.04
C ILE A 340 28.08 0.69 -11.13
N ILE A 341 27.47 1.30 -10.09
CA ILE A 341 26.03 1.58 -10.06
C ILE A 341 25.64 2.65 -11.09
N GLU A 342 26.43 3.72 -11.19
CA GLU A 342 26.23 4.79 -12.17
C GLU A 342 26.36 4.26 -13.60
N GLN A 343 27.37 3.44 -13.88
CA GLN A 343 27.52 2.78 -15.17
C GLN A 343 26.32 1.89 -15.48
N TYR A 344 25.82 1.13 -14.50
CA TYR A 344 24.63 0.29 -14.69
C TYR A 344 23.39 1.14 -15.02
N PHE A 345 23.19 2.24 -14.28
CA PHE A 345 22.10 3.19 -14.47
C PHE A 345 22.10 3.79 -15.87
N LEU A 346 23.26 4.27 -16.34
CA LEU A 346 23.43 4.91 -17.65
C LEU A 346 23.40 3.90 -18.80
N ALA A 347 24.01 2.72 -18.64
CA ALA A 347 24.06 1.71 -19.70
C ALA A 347 22.67 1.16 -20.05
N THR A 348 21.73 1.20 -19.09
CA THR A 348 20.40 0.62 -19.24
C THR A 348 19.26 1.65 -19.20
N GLU A 349 19.57 2.94 -19.39
CA GLU A 349 18.59 4.04 -19.45
C GLU A 349 17.65 3.99 -20.68
N GLY A 350 17.96 3.11 -21.65
CA GLY A 350 17.19 2.94 -22.88
C GLY A 350 17.17 4.20 -23.77
N THR A 351 16.25 4.23 -24.74
CA THR A 351 16.06 5.38 -25.65
C THR A 351 14.87 6.23 -25.23
N SER A 352 14.73 6.51 -23.94
CA SER A 352 13.62 7.34 -23.43
C SER A 352 13.79 8.81 -23.85
N TYR A 353 12.67 9.49 -24.11
CA TYR A 353 12.66 10.93 -24.37
C TYR A 353 12.94 11.76 -23.10
N ARG A 354 12.79 11.15 -21.90
CA ARG A 354 13.10 11.76 -20.62
C ARG A 354 14.49 11.32 -20.18
N LYS A 355 15.45 12.25 -20.23
CA LYS A 355 16.82 11.99 -19.76
C LYS A 355 16.86 12.03 -18.25
N GLN A 356 17.07 10.88 -17.64
CA GLN A 356 17.21 10.76 -16.20
C GLN A 356 18.61 11.22 -15.78
N LYS A 357 18.70 11.86 -14.62
CA LYS A 357 19.99 12.30 -14.06
C LYS A 357 20.19 11.73 -12.67
N LEU A 358 21.11 10.77 -12.53
CA LEU A 358 21.47 10.22 -11.24
C LEU A 358 21.96 11.35 -10.31
N ARG A 359 21.36 11.43 -9.12
CA ARG A 359 21.74 12.40 -8.08
C ARG A 359 22.65 11.75 -7.08
N ASP A 360 22.09 10.83 -6.31
CA ASP A 360 22.70 10.28 -5.11
C ASP A 360 22.33 8.81 -4.94
N VAL A 361 23.23 8.05 -4.32
CA VAL A 361 23.07 6.61 -4.09
C VAL A 361 23.39 6.33 -2.63
N TRP A 362 22.48 5.62 -1.94
CA TRP A 362 22.68 5.16 -0.57
C TRP A 362 22.83 3.65 -0.56
N GLU A 363 23.89 3.17 0.07
CA GLU A 363 23.98 1.79 0.54
C GLU A 363 22.98 1.60 1.69
N MET A 364 22.25 0.50 1.68
CA MET A 364 21.18 0.22 2.64
C MET A 364 21.44 -1.07 3.42
N ASP A 365 21.09 -1.03 4.70
CA ASP A 365 21.01 -2.20 5.58
C ASP A 365 19.74 -2.14 6.42
N ARG A 366 18.72 -2.87 5.96
CA ARG A 366 17.40 -2.90 6.60
C ARG A 366 17.38 -3.91 7.75
N SER A 367 16.85 -3.49 8.90
CA SER A 367 16.79 -4.33 10.10
C SER A 367 16.03 -5.64 9.84
N GLY A 368 16.62 -6.76 10.24
CA GLY A 368 16.08 -8.12 10.07
C GLY A 368 16.18 -8.70 8.66
N GLU A 369 16.51 -7.90 7.64
CA GLU A 369 16.56 -8.37 6.25
C GLU A 369 17.72 -9.34 6.00
N ASN A 370 18.89 -9.07 6.59
CA ASN A 370 20.03 -9.98 6.51
C ASN A 370 19.68 -11.36 7.09
N SER A 371 19.05 -11.40 8.27
CA SER A 371 18.69 -12.65 8.95
C SER A 371 17.75 -13.53 8.11
N ARG A 372 16.76 -12.94 7.43
CA ARG A 372 15.91 -13.69 6.50
C ARG A 372 16.66 -14.10 5.23
N PHE A 373 17.53 -13.26 4.70
CA PHE A 373 18.21 -13.50 3.43
C PHE A 373 19.26 -14.62 3.51
N VAL A 374 19.85 -14.84 4.69
CA VAL A 374 20.83 -15.91 4.95
C VAL A 374 20.26 -17.33 4.70
N THR A 375 18.93 -17.52 4.74
CA THR A 375 18.30 -18.80 4.37
C THR A 375 18.64 -19.22 2.94
N ASN A 376 18.92 -18.25 2.08
CA ASN A 376 19.26 -18.46 0.66
C ASN A 376 20.76 -18.63 0.41
N LYS A 377 21.60 -18.84 1.44
CA LYS A 377 23.06 -18.98 1.28
C LYS A 377 23.52 -20.05 0.29
N GLY A 378 22.70 -21.08 0.03
CA GLY A 378 22.95 -22.14 -0.94
C GLY A 378 22.63 -21.77 -2.40
N ILE A 379 21.99 -20.63 -2.63
CA ILE A 379 21.72 -20.10 -3.97
C ILE A 379 22.89 -19.21 -4.37
N ASP A 380 23.65 -19.62 -5.39
CA ASP A 380 24.84 -18.88 -5.82
C ASP A 380 24.59 -17.94 -6.99
N TYR A 381 23.64 -18.25 -7.88
CA TYR A 381 23.30 -17.36 -8.99
C TYR A 381 22.49 -16.16 -8.47
N ARG A 382 23.19 -15.02 -8.33
CA ARG A 382 22.69 -13.77 -7.76
C ARG A 382 22.92 -12.61 -8.71
N LYS A 383 21.92 -11.75 -8.87
CA LYS A 383 22.00 -10.57 -9.72
C LYS A 383 21.50 -9.35 -8.97
N LEU A 384 22.16 -8.21 -9.19
CA LEU A 384 21.70 -6.91 -8.71
C LEU A 384 20.69 -6.38 -9.74
N LEU A 385 19.45 -6.16 -9.32
CA LEU A 385 18.35 -5.84 -10.24
C LEU A 385 17.54 -4.64 -9.78
N TRP A 386 16.99 -3.92 -10.76
CA TRP A 386 16.19 -2.72 -10.59
C TRP A 386 14.79 -3.05 -10.10
N HIS A 387 14.28 -2.21 -9.19
CA HIS A 387 12.88 -2.14 -8.82
C HIS A 387 12.47 -0.67 -8.72
N GLY A 388 11.61 -0.22 -9.63
CA GLY A 388 11.07 1.14 -9.63
C GLY A 388 9.72 1.22 -8.94
N THR A 389 9.45 2.35 -8.30
CA THR A 389 8.25 2.52 -7.49
C THR A 389 7.85 3.98 -7.34
N SER A 390 6.67 4.22 -6.78
CA SER A 390 6.22 5.56 -6.41
C SER A 390 7.03 6.11 -5.24
N VAL A 391 7.41 7.40 -5.29
CA VAL A 391 8.04 8.06 -4.13
C VAL A 391 7.15 7.94 -2.87
N ALA A 392 5.83 7.89 -3.06
CA ALA A 392 4.83 7.75 -1.99
C ALA A 392 4.89 6.43 -1.21
N VAL A 393 5.60 5.41 -1.69
CA VAL A 393 5.70 4.11 -0.98
C VAL A 393 7.11 3.84 -0.47
N VAL A 394 8.08 4.71 -0.75
CA VAL A 394 9.49 4.51 -0.36
C VAL A 394 9.65 4.36 1.14
N ALA A 395 9.00 5.20 1.96
CA ALA A 395 9.06 5.09 3.42
C ALA A 395 8.54 3.73 3.93
N ALA A 396 7.42 3.24 3.37
CA ALA A 396 6.87 1.93 3.72
C ALA A 396 7.79 0.78 3.31
N ILE A 397 8.40 0.86 2.11
CA ILE A 397 9.37 -0.14 1.64
C ILE A 397 10.62 -0.13 2.50
N LEU A 398 11.17 1.04 2.87
CA LEU A 398 12.34 1.11 3.76
C LEU A 398 12.04 0.50 5.14
N LYS A 399 10.81 0.66 5.65
CA LYS A 399 10.37 0.05 6.91
C LYS A 399 10.19 -1.46 6.83
N SER A 400 9.42 -1.91 5.84
CA SER A 400 8.89 -3.28 5.79
C SER A 400 9.62 -4.22 4.82
N GLY A 401 10.42 -3.66 3.92
CA GLY A 401 10.98 -4.34 2.76
C GLY A 401 9.99 -4.48 1.60
N LEU A 402 10.48 -4.99 0.47
CA LEU A 402 9.61 -5.41 -0.64
C LEU A 402 8.75 -6.60 -0.20
N ARG A 403 7.45 -6.53 -0.50
CA ARG A 403 6.42 -7.49 -0.06
C ARG A 403 5.70 -8.13 -1.23
N ILE A 404 5.28 -9.38 -1.06
CA ILE A 404 4.33 -10.03 -1.96
C ILE A 404 2.93 -9.82 -1.38
N MET A 405 2.21 -8.84 -1.94
CA MET A 405 0.86 -8.53 -1.47
C MET A 405 -0.12 -9.63 -1.92
N PRO A 406 -1.14 -9.98 -1.12
CA PRO A 406 -2.06 -11.06 -1.46
C PRO A 406 -2.74 -10.92 -2.83
N HIS A 407 -2.98 -9.69 -3.27
CA HIS A 407 -3.61 -9.34 -4.55
C HIS A 407 -2.65 -8.67 -5.53
N SER A 408 -1.33 -8.70 -5.26
CA SER A 408 -0.40 -8.29 -6.31
C SER A 408 -0.45 -9.31 -7.44
N GLY A 409 -0.32 -8.82 -8.65
CA GLY A 409 -0.40 -9.62 -9.85
C GLY A 409 0.25 -8.87 -11.00
N GLY A 410 0.36 -9.55 -12.13
CA GLY A 410 0.97 -8.99 -13.31
C GLY A 410 1.12 -10.07 -14.36
N ARG A 411 1.92 -9.77 -15.38
CA ARG A 411 2.15 -10.63 -16.54
C ARG A 411 2.74 -11.99 -16.19
N VAL A 412 3.36 -12.11 -15.02
CA VAL A 412 4.05 -13.32 -14.53
C VAL A 412 3.59 -13.69 -13.11
N GLY A 413 2.35 -13.30 -12.78
CA GLY A 413 1.66 -13.65 -11.55
C GLY A 413 2.09 -12.88 -10.30
N ARG A 414 1.97 -13.51 -9.14
CA ARG A 414 2.11 -12.87 -7.82
C ARG A 414 3.49 -13.12 -7.21
N GLY A 415 4.43 -12.23 -7.50
CA GLY A 415 5.78 -12.26 -6.93
C GLY A 415 6.36 -10.84 -6.81
N ILE A 416 7.66 -10.76 -6.52
CA ILE A 416 8.40 -9.50 -6.57
C ILE A 416 9.05 -9.39 -7.94
N TYR A 417 8.73 -8.32 -8.65
CA TYR A 417 9.19 -8.06 -10.01
C TYR A 417 10.45 -7.20 -9.99
N PHE A 418 11.42 -7.62 -10.81
CA PHE A 418 12.66 -6.91 -11.04
C PHE A 418 12.95 -6.82 -12.53
N ALA A 419 13.70 -5.80 -12.93
CA ALA A 419 14.21 -5.66 -14.29
C ALA A 419 15.74 -5.57 -14.28
N SER A 420 16.37 -6.10 -15.32
CA SER A 420 17.80 -5.87 -15.58
C SER A 420 18.04 -4.53 -16.27
N GLU A 421 17.01 -3.87 -16.77
CA GLU A 421 17.12 -2.59 -17.47
C GLU A 421 16.47 -1.46 -16.66
N ASN A 422 17.20 -0.37 -16.45
CA ASN A 422 16.75 0.80 -15.70
C ASN A 422 15.45 1.36 -16.28
N ASN A 423 15.40 1.66 -17.58
CA ASN A 423 14.23 2.29 -18.22
C ASN A 423 12.91 1.53 -17.98
N LYS A 424 12.95 0.20 -17.88
CA LYS A 424 11.79 -0.63 -17.58
C LYS A 424 11.29 -0.36 -16.18
N SER A 425 12.18 -0.43 -15.19
CA SER A 425 11.84 -0.12 -13.79
C SER A 425 11.42 1.33 -13.63
N ALA A 426 12.06 2.26 -14.33
CA ALA A 426 11.69 3.67 -14.31
C ALA A 426 10.28 3.94 -14.86
N GLY A 427 9.73 3.06 -15.70
CA GLY A 427 8.33 3.11 -16.12
C GLY A 427 7.32 2.99 -14.96
N TYR A 428 7.73 2.36 -13.85
CA TYR A 428 6.93 2.23 -12.63
C TYR A 428 7.18 3.36 -11.62
N VAL A 429 8.08 4.29 -11.93
CA VAL A 429 8.39 5.40 -11.04
C VAL A 429 7.33 6.48 -11.17
N SER A 430 6.62 6.72 -10.06
CA SER A 430 5.79 7.91 -9.90
C SER A 430 6.59 8.97 -9.15
N PRO A 431 7.11 9.99 -9.86
CA PRO A 431 7.97 10.98 -9.23
C PRO A 431 7.20 11.98 -8.39
N ALA A 432 7.94 12.62 -7.49
CA ALA A 432 7.49 13.73 -6.66
C ALA A 432 8.51 14.86 -6.73
N GLN A 433 8.04 16.10 -6.88
CA GLN A 433 8.90 17.28 -6.99
C GLN A 433 10.00 17.15 -8.08
N GLY A 434 9.68 16.50 -9.21
CA GLY A 434 10.64 16.24 -10.31
C GLY A 434 11.67 15.14 -10.05
N LYS A 435 11.60 14.45 -8.91
CA LYS A 435 12.54 13.41 -8.49
C LYS A 435 11.91 12.03 -8.49
N GLY A 436 12.66 11.05 -8.98
CA GLY A 436 12.35 9.62 -8.96
C GLY A 436 13.21 8.87 -7.96
N VAL A 437 12.67 7.74 -7.46
CA VAL A 437 13.41 6.81 -6.59
C VAL A 437 13.32 5.41 -7.17
N MET A 438 14.44 4.70 -7.20
CA MET A 438 14.51 3.27 -7.52
C MET A 438 15.40 2.54 -6.53
N PHE A 439 15.20 1.24 -6.44
CA PHE A 439 16.03 0.35 -5.64
C PHE A 439 16.85 -0.58 -6.53
N LEU A 440 18.07 -0.87 -6.09
CA LEU A 440 18.86 -2.00 -6.55
C LEU A 440 18.89 -3.07 -5.46
N ASN A 441 18.51 -4.28 -5.85
CA ASN A 441 18.28 -5.39 -4.93
C ASN A 441 19.16 -6.56 -5.32
N GLU A 442 19.82 -7.16 -4.35
CA GLU A 442 20.43 -8.47 -4.53
C GLU A 442 19.33 -9.52 -4.52
N VAL A 443 19.16 -10.18 -5.66
CA VAL A 443 18.13 -11.21 -5.84
C VAL A 443 18.81 -12.56 -5.99
N ALA A 444 18.49 -13.48 -5.08
CA ALA A 444 18.93 -14.87 -5.13
C ALA A 444 18.07 -15.66 -6.12
N LEU A 445 18.45 -15.61 -7.40
CA LEU A 445 17.68 -16.14 -8.52
C LEU A 445 17.81 -17.66 -8.68
N GLY A 446 19.00 -18.21 -8.40
CA GLY A 446 19.22 -19.66 -8.50
C GLY A 446 18.88 -20.22 -9.89
N LYS A 447 18.24 -21.39 -9.91
CA LYS A 447 17.82 -22.03 -11.15
C LYS A 447 16.52 -21.39 -11.65
N GLN A 448 16.59 -20.74 -12.81
CA GLN A 448 15.49 -19.93 -13.35
C GLN A 448 14.60 -20.74 -14.31
N HIS A 449 13.29 -20.67 -14.12
CA HIS A 449 12.30 -21.15 -15.10
C HIS A 449 12.06 -20.08 -16.16
N LYS A 450 12.35 -20.38 -17.42
CA LYS A 450 12.26 -19.41 -18.52
C LYS A 450 10.92 -19.48 -19.21
N ILE A 451 10.29 -18.32 -19.40
CA ILE A 451 9.04 -18.17 -20.15
C ILE A 451 9.18 -17.08 -21.23
N THR A 452 8.39 -17.18 -22.29
CA THR A 452 8.35 -16.20 -23.40
C THR A 452 6.92 -15.69 -23.68
N LYS A 453 5.97 -16.11 -22.84
CA LYS A 453 4.56 -15.71 -22.87
C LYS A 453 4.10 -15.43 -21.45
N ASP A 454 3.15 -14.52 -21.33
CA ASP A 454 2.52 -14.15 -20.07
C ASP A 454 1.92 -15.37 -19.37
N ASP A 455 2.16 -15.48 -18.07
CA ASP A 455 1.54 -16.46 -17.18
C ASP A 455 1.15 -15.76 -15.86
N PRO A 456 -0.02 -15.10 -15.83
CA PRO A 456 -0.50 -14.41 -14.64
C PRO A 456 -0.92 -15.36 -13.50
N SER A 457 -0.92 -16.69 -13.73
CA SER A 457 -1.36 -17.67 -12.73
C SER A 457 -0.27 -18.06 -11.73
N LEU A 458 0.99 -17.70 -12.01
CA LEU A 458 2.13 -18.09 -11.19
C LEU A 458 2.07 -17.44 -9.80
N VAL A 459 2.11 -18.28 -8.76
CA VAL A 459 2.20 -17.84 -7.35
C VAL A 459 3.41 -18.42 -6.63
N LYS A 460 4.20 -19.24 -7.33
CA LYS A 460 5.45 -19.84 -6.90
C LYS A 460 6.28 -20.21 -8.13
N ALA A 461 7.59 -20.33 -7.96
CA ALA A 461 8.44 -20.89 -9.02
C ALA A 461 8.00 -22.36 -9.30
N PRO A 462 8.00 -22.80 -10.58
CA PRO A 462 7.73 -24.19 -10.92
C PRO A 462 8.67 -25.16 -10.23
N ALA A 463 8.23 -26.41 -10.06
CA ALA A 463 8.99 -27.43 -9.32
C ALA A 463 10.41 -27.59 -9.89
N GLY A 464 11.42 -27.55 -9.01
CA GLY A 464 12.82 -27.66 -9.38
C GLY A 464 13.47 -26.37 -9.91
N PHE A 465 12.81 -25.21 -9.71
CA PHE A 465 13.32 -23.88 -10.00
C PHE A 465 13.14 -22.97 -8.77
N ASP A 466 14.02 -21.99 -8.64
CA ASP A 466 14.03 -21.01 -7.53
C ASP A 466 13.37 -19.69 -7.92
N SER A 467 13.34 -19.37 -9.21
CA SER A 467 12.81 -18.12 -9.76
C SER A 467 12.21 -18.30 -11.15
N VAL A 468 11.52 -17.28 -11.66
CA VAL A 468 11.07 -17.22 -13.05
C VAL A 468 11.80 -16.09 -13.77
N LEU A 469 12.16 -16.33 -15.03
CA LEU A 469 12.67 -15.32 -15.95
C LEU A 469 11.72 -15.24 -17.14
N ALA A 470 10.99 -14.13 -17.26
CA ALA A 470 10.33 -13.78 -18.51
C ALA A 470 11.38 -13.21 -19.45
N CYS A 471 11.73 -13.98 -20.48
CA CYS A 471 12.83 -13.64 -21.36
C CYS A 471 12.45 -12.52 -22.32
N GLY A 472 13.12 -11.38 -22.23
CA GLY A 472 12.95 -10.25 -23.12
C GLY A 472 13.49 -10.52 -24.53
N GLN A 473 12.97 -9.77 -25.51
CA GLN A 473 13.58 -9.64 -26.84
C GLN A 473 14.94 -8.94 -26.75
N GLU A 474 15.17 -8.13 -25.72
CA GLU A 474 16.43 -7.46 -25.42
C GLU A 474 16.90 -7.76 -23.98
N GLU A 475 18.22 -7.77 -23.77
CA GLU A 475 18.85 -7.93 -22.46
C GLU A 475 20.24 -7.25 -22.49
N PRO A 476 20.71 -6.61 -21.40
CA PRO A 476 22.10 -6.17 -21.26
C PRO A 476 23.10 -7.27 -21.62
N ASP A 477 24.16 -6.89 -22.36
CA ASP A 477 25.15 -7.86 -22.79
C ASP A 477 25.98 -8.41 -21.62
N GLU A 478 25.74 -9.69 -21.30
CA GLU A 478 26.40 -10.46 -20.22
C GLU A 478 27.94 -10.42 -20.29
N LYS A 479 28.52 -10.19 -21.48
CA LYS A 479 29.98 -10.06 -21.65
C LYS A 479 30.57 -8.84 -20.94
N ASN A 480 29.74 -7.84 -20.68
CA ASN A 480 30.12 -6.62 -19.99
C ASN A 480 29.78 -6.68 -18.50
N ASP A 481 29.15 -7.75 -18.02
CA ASP A 481 28.77 -7.86 -16.61
C ASP A 481 30.01 -7.77 -15.71
N THR A 482 29.86 -7.07 -14.59
CA THR A 482 30.84 -7.05 -13.51
C THR A 482 30.28 -7.76 -12.28
N VAL A 483 31.10 -7.93 -11.26
CA VAL A 483 30.73 -8.62 -10.03
C VAL A 483 31.00 -7.70 -8.84
N LEU A 484 29.98 -7.49 -8.02
CA LEU A 484 30.13 -6.93 -6.67
C LEU A 484 30.16 -8.06 -5.66
N LYS A 485 31.04 -7.95 -4.65
CA LYS A 485 31.10 -8.90 -3.56
C LYS A 485 30.30 -8.37 -2.37
N LEU A 486 29.08 -8.88 -2.20
CA LEU A 486 28.16 -8.46 -1.14
C LEU A 486 28.04 -9.60 -0.12
N ASP A 487 28.42 -9.32 1.13
CA ASP A 487 28.46 -10.31 2.24
C ASP A 487 29.14 -11.64 1.87
N GLY A 488 30.25 -11.54 1.14
CA GLY A 488 31.04 -12.69 0.73
C GLY A 488 30.50 -13.45 -0.50
N LYS A 489 29.35 -13.07 -1.05
CA LYS A 489 28.78 -13.65 -2.27
C LYS A 489 29.07 -12.78 -3.49
N ASN A 490 29.29 -13.42 -4.63
CA ASN A 490 29.45 -12.75 -5.91
C ASN A 490 28.05 -12.41 -6.46
N VAL A 491 27.81 -11.13 -6.75
CA VAL A 491 26.55 -10.63 -7.28
C VAL A 491 26.81 -9.99 -8.65
N ILE A 492 26.14 -10.51 -9.66
CA ILE A 492 26.28 -10.05 -11.04
C ILE A 492 25.63 -8.67 -11.19
N VAL A 493 26.34 -7.72 -11.79
CA VAL A 493 25.84 -6.37 -12.07
C VAL A 493 26.01 -6.09 -13.57
N PRO A 494 24.92 -5.93 -14.33
CA PRO A 494 25.03 -5.58 -15.73
C PRO A 494 25.69 -4.22 -15.95
N GLN A 495 26.54 -4.11 -16.98
CA GLN A 495 27.19 -2.84 -17.36
C GLN A 495 27.06 -2.51 -18.85
N GLY A 496 26.51 -3.45 -19.63
CA GLY A 496 26.34 -3.32 -21.08
C GLY A 496 25.01 -2.70 -21.47
N LYS A 497 24.97 -2.09 -22.65
CA LYS A 497 23.71 -1.70 -23.28
C LYS A 497 22.88 -2.94 -23.65
N PRO A 498 21.54 -2.85 -23.59
CA PRO A 498 20.68 -3.93 -24.08
C PRO A 498 20.98 -4.26 -25.55
N LYS A 499 21.03 -5.55 -25.87
CA LYS A 499 21.13 -6.07 -27.23
C LYS A 499 19.96 -7.01 -27.50
N LYS A 500 19.56 -7.09 -28.77
CA LYS A 500 18.56 -8.07 -29.21
C LYS A 500 19.07 -9.49 -28.96
N ILE A 501 18.17 -10.33 -28.45
CA ILE A 501 18.40 -11.74 -28.17
C ILE A 501 17.66 -12.56 -29.22
N PRO A 502 18.34 -13.07 -30.28
CA PRO A 502 17.67 -13.75 -31.38
C PRO A 502 16.81 -14.95 -30.96
N GLN A 503 17.24 -15.64 -29.89
CA GLN A 503 16.50 -16.76 -29.31
C GLN A 503 15.09 -16.38 -28.82
N TYR A 504 14.89 -15.12 -28.38
CA TYR A 504 13.63 -14.66 -27.79
C TYR A 504 12.94 -13.58 -28.64
N ALA A 505 13.29 -13.47 -29.92
CA ALA A 505 12.72 -12.46 -30.83
C ALA A 505 11.17 -12.51 -30.94
N SER A 506 10.55 -13.66 -30.66
CA SER A 506 9.08 -13.84 -30.65
C SER A 506 8.46 -13.79 -29.25
N SER A 507 9.22 -13.41 -28.23
CA SER A 507 8.72 -13.27 -26.85
C SER A 507 7.67 -12.16 -26.77
N SER A 508 6.63 -12.34 -25.96
CA SER A 508 5.68 -11.28 -25.62
C SER A 508 6.31 -10.19 -24.75
N PHE A 509 7.50 -10.43 -24.21
CA PHE A 509 8.25 -9.48 -23.39
C PHE A 509 9.29 -8.76 -24.24
N TRP A 510 9.19 -7.43 -24.37
CA TRP A 510 10.22 -6.64 -25.03
C TRP A 510 11.55 -6.68 -24.24
N GLN A 511 11.46 -6.49 -22.93
CA GLN A 511 12.58 -6.51 -21.98
C GLN A 511 12.33 -7.56 -20.92
N SER A 512 13.38 -8.15 -20.36
CA SER A 512 13.25 -9.23 -19.39
C SER A 512 12.57 -8.81 -18.08
N GLU A 513 11.92 -9.77 -17.41
CA GLU A 513 11.43 -9.64 -16.03
C GLU A 513 11.95 -10.80 -15.20
N TYR A 514 12.53 -10.47 -14.06
CA TYR A 514 13.05 -11.43 -13.10
C TYR A 514 12.10 -11.48 -11.91
N LEU A 515 11.59 -12.67 -11.60
CA LEU A 515 10.60 -12.85 -10.56
C LEU A 515 11.06 -13.87 -9.52
N VAL A 516 10.86 -13.49 -8.27
CA VAL A 516 10.93 -14.39 -7.12
C VAL A 516 9.61 -14.39 -6.38
N TYR A 517 9.27 -15.53 -5.80
CA TYR A 517 7.98 -15.77 -5.16
C TYR A 517 8.11 -15.94 -3.63
N ARG A 518 9.28 -15.60 -3.09
CA ARG A 518 9.55 -15.55 -1.66
C ARG A 518 10.30 -14.27 -1.33
N GLU A 519 9.85 -13.56 -0.30
CA GLU A 519 10.46 -12.30 0.12
C GLU A 519 11.87 -12.49 0.69
N ASP A 520 12.19 -13.69 1.18
CA ASP A 520 13.52 -14.02 1.72
C ASP A 520 14.60 -14.13 0.63
N GLN A 521 14.22 -14.26 -0.65
CA GLN A 521 15.16 -14.28 -1.79
C GLN A 521 15.64 -12.89 -2.21
N VAL A 522 15.23 -11.84 -1.50
CA VAL A 522 15.55 -10.45 -1.84
C VAL A 522 16.22 -9.75 -0.67
N ARG A 523 17.31 -9.05 -0.97
CA ARG A 523 17.90 -8.07 -0.06
C ARG A 523 18.07 -6.75 -0.77
N MET A 524 17.56 -5.69 -0.16
CA MET A 524 17.71 -4.34 -0.67
C MET A 524 19.14 -3.87 -0.39
N ARG A 525 19.84 -3.38 -1.41
CA ARG A 525 21.26 -3.00 -1.29
C ARG A 525 21.49 -1.53 -1.51
N TYR A 526 20.81 -0.94 -2.48
CA TYR A 526 20.95 0.48 -2.78
C TYR A 526 19.62 1.18 -3.06
N LEU A 527 19.50 2.42 -2.61
CA LEU A 527 18.47 3.37 -3.01
C LEU A 527 19.12 4.43 -3.90
N LEU A 528 18.49 4.73 -5.03
CA LEU A 528 18.95 5.74 -5.97
C LEU A 528 17.91 6.85 -6.07
N LEU A 529 18.37 8.09 -5.93
CA LEU A 529 17.61 9.30 -6.22
C LEU A 529 18.09 9.87 -7.55
N PHE A 530 17.16 10.29 -8.41
CA PHE A 530 17.48 10.87 -9.71
C PHE A 530 16.42 11.88 -10.15
N ASP A 531 16.80 12.80 -11.03
CA ASP A 531 15.83 13.69 -11.68
C ASP A 531 15.17 13.01 -12.87
N MET A 532 13.89 13.33 -13.11
CA MET A 532 13.06 12.81 -14.19
C MET A 532 12.98 13.71 -15.42
#